data_AF-A0A7S3AGB5-F1
#
_entry.id   AF-A0A7S3AGB5-F1
#
_cell.length_a   1.000
_cell.length_b   1.000
_cell.length_c   1.000
_cell.angle_alpha   90.00
_cell.angle_beta   90.00
_cell.angle_gamma   90.00
#
_symmetry.space_group_name_H-M   'P 1'
#
loop_
_entity.id
_entity.type
_entity.pdbx_description
1 polymer ?
#
loop_
_entity_poly.entity_id
_entity_poly.type
_entity_poly.pdbx_seq_one_letter_code
_entity_poly.pdbx_strand_id
1 'polypeptide(L)'
;MDIIEERTKALIHMTYRAVGSSTGQKEFLGASNGNNALNHFGSGDIPMTNGRYTAVTSAGRTMVHVPFALGAIGVFHSVPAAELPTSGSIHVTGCVLAKIMSAQITTWDHAEILALNPGMTATGTIKVVHRVKGSSSTAGFTAYLLQKCPASWTLGTGSTITWPASTFEAQGSGGMSSFIASNAYAIGYIDAGHGHAANLGEIALENKDGVYLTTTQADLGAVGEYAVANNVIPADPTSDFSGVNLYDLPGPAAWPITMITYFYINKDLTAMNPTTAAVLLAFVRFILGAEGQAMAVDNLFSPLPDAIITYNDNTLNSLMLPAGTPTYSTELASNTQIEVGAGPYVISGKRRSYAEYYRTVTAANVAANASEHITTLSAQMAAVTASDDDRDGDTRTIALTGLALGAIGMFFGILSFTIVMTRGGNVGKPVQREVSFPKSMTATSSTASGDVQLAIKTETSAA
;
A
#
# COMPACT_ATOMS: atom_id res chain seq x y z
N MET A 1 -5.90 -5.15 -9.87
CA MET A 1 -7.24 -5.53 -10.36
C MET A 1 -7.36 -5.20 -11.83
N ASP A 2 -7.17 -3.93 -12.22
CA ASP A 2 -7.14 -3.48 -13.63
C ASP A 2 -6.33 -4.42 -14.54
N ILE A 3 -5.09 -4.74 -14.16
CA ILE A 3 -4.24 -5.68 -14.92
C ILE A 3 -4.98 -6.98 -15.26
N ILE A 4 -5.72 -7.57 -14.31
CA ILE A 4 -6.43 -8.82 -14.56
C ILE A 4 -7.63 -8.57 -15.47
N GLU A 5 -8.45 -7.54 -15.20
CA GLU A 5 -9.58 -7.18 -16.06
C GLU A 5 -9.18 -6.97 -17.52
N GLU A 6 -8.03 -6.33 -17.74
CA GLU A 6 -7.50 -6.01 -19.06
C GLU A 6 -6.86 -7.23 -19.73
N ARG A 7 -6.27 -8.12 -18.93
CA ARG A 7 -5.55 -9.30 -19.42
C ARG A 7 -6.39 -10.55 -19.52
N THR A 8 -7.65 -10.57 -19.07
CA THR A 8 -8.56 -11.70 -19.28
C THR A 8 -9.40 -11.56 -20.55
N LYS A 9 -9.73 -12.68 -21.20
CA LYS A 9 -10.66 -12.68 -22.34
C LYS A 9 -12.11 -12.50 -21.88
N ALA A 10 -12.45 -13.08 -20.73
CA ALA A 10 -13.77 -12.90 -20.12
C ALA A 10 -13.96 -11.44 -19.71
N LEU A 11 -15.15 -10.90 -19.95
CA LEU A 11 -15.53 -9.59 -19.44
C LEU A 11 -15.79 -9.71 -17.94
N ILE A 12 -14.81 -9.30 -17.15
CA ILE A 12 -14.89 -9.30 -15.69
C ILE A 12 -14.83 -7.85 -15.19
N HIS A 13 -15.47 -7.61 -14.04
CA HIS A 13 -15.36 -6.35 -13.34
C HIS A 13 -15.11 -6.62 -11.85
N MET A 14 -14.12 -5.92 -11.32
CA MET A 14 -13.57 -6.02 -10.00
C MET A 14 -13.59 -4.63 -9.39
N THR A 15 -13.94 -4.56 -8.11
CA THR A 15 -13.90 -3.31 -7.37
C THR A 15 -13.24 -3.54 -6.03
N TYR A 16 -12.49 -2.54 -5.57
CA TYR A 16 -11.90 -2.51 -4.24
C TYR A 16 -12.35 -1.23 -3.52
N ARG A 17 -12.94 -1.41 -2.35
CA ARG A 17 -13.35 -0.29 -1.49
C ARG A 17 -12.30 -0.08 -0.40
N ALA A 18 -11.48 0.95 -0.55
CA ALA A 18 -10.44 1.32 0.41
C ALA A 18 -11.04 1.98 1.68
N VAL A 19 -11.70 1.18 2.52
CA VAL A 19 -12.44 1.64 3.72
C VAL A 19 -11.70 1.43 5.05
N GLY A 20 -10.47 0.91 4.98
CA GLY A 20 -9.65 0.55 6.13
C GLY A 20 -10.01 -0.81 6.73
N SER A 21 -9.02 -1.46 7.34
CA SER A 21 -9.07 -2.87 7.77
C SER A 21 -10.23 -3.19 8.72
N SER A 22 -10.54 -2.28 9.67
CA SER A 22 -11.66 -2.51 10.61
C SER A 22 -13.01 -2.51 9.90
N THR A 23 -13.21 -1.63 8.92
CA THR A 23 -14.44 -1.62 8.10
C THR A 23 -14.49 -2.82 7.18
N GLY A 24 -13.37 -3.19 6.54
CA GLY A 24 -13.27 -4.39 5.70
C GLY A 24 -13.62 -5.68 6.46
N GLN A 25 -13.17 -5.82 7.71
CA GLN A 25 -13.57 -6.93 8.57
C GLN A 25 -15.06 -6.89 8.96
N LYS A 26 -15.64 -5.71 9.21
CA LYS A 26 -17.09 -5.58 9.46
C LYS A 26 -17.92 -5.96 8.26
N GLU A 27 -17.50 -5.57 7.05
CA GLU A 27 -18.17 -5.93 5.80
C GLU A 27 -18.04 -7.44 5.51
N PHE A 28 -16.88 -8.03 5.80
CA PHE A 28 -16.65 -9.48 5.71
C PHE A 28 -17.47 -10.29 6.72
N LEU A 29 -17.58 -9.81 7.95
CA LEU A 29 -18.50 -10.38 8.95
C LEU A 29 -19.94 -10.26 8.45
N GLY A 30 -20.34 -9.07 8.00
CA GLY A 30 -21.68 -8.83 7.45
C GLY A 30 -22.77 -8.91 8.50
N ALA A 31 -22.53 -8.40 9.72
CA ALA A 31 -23.50 -8.45 10.83
C ALA A 31 -24.86 -7.84 10.47
N SER A 32 -24.88 -6.78 9.66
CA SER A 32 -26.11 -6.16 9.14
C SER A 32 -26.86 -7.00 8.11
N ASN A 33 -26.27 -8.11 7.66
CA ASN A 33 -26.79 -9.03 6.64
C ASN A 33 -26.87 -10.47 7.20
N GLY A 34 -27.21 -10.61 8.48
CA GLY A 34 -27.33 -11.91 9.14
C GLY A 34 -26.01 -12.67 9.24
N ASN A 35 -24.89 -11.96 9.40
CA ASN A 35 -23.53 -12.50 9.36
C ASN A 35 -23.15 -13.17 8.02
N ASN A 36 -23.73 -12.70 6.91
CA ASN A 36 -23.29 -13.04 5.55
C ASN A 36 -22.42 -11.93 4.98
N ALA A 37 -21.24 -12.29 4.47
CA ALA A 37 -20.30 -11.33 3.90
C ALA A 37 -20.95 -10.42 2.85
N LEU A 38 -20.64 -9.13 2.90
CA LEU A 38 -21.06 -8.13 1.91
C LEU A 38 -20.13 -8.07 0.69
N ASN A 39 -19.06 -8.87 0.71
CA ASN A 39 -17.92 -8.83 -0.19
C ASN A 39 -17.42 -10.25 -0.51
N HIS A 40 -16.85 -10.43 -1.70
CA HIS A 40 -16.23 -11.70 -2.11
C HIS A 40 -14.96 -12.01 -1.31
N PHE A 41 -14.26 -10.96 -0.84
CA PHE A 41 -13.12 -11.05 0.06
C PHE A 41 -13.03 -9.77 0.89
N GLY A 42 -12.57 -9.88 2.14
CA GLY A 42 -12.11 -8.73 2.91
C GLY A 42 -10.59 -8.58 2.81
N SER A 43 -10.06 -7.40 3.12
CA SER A 43 -8.62 -7.18 3.16
C SER A 43 -8.23 -6.21 4.27
N GLY A 44 -7.04 -6.40 4.84
CA GLY A 44 -6.46 -5.47 5.78
C GLY A 44 -5.23 -6.01 6.52
N ASP A 45 -4.56 -5.10 7.21
CA ASP A 45 -3.26 -5.35 7.88
C ASP A 45 -3.37 -5.80 9.34
N ILE A 46 -4.59 -6.01 9.83
CA ILE A 46 -4.83 -6.54 11.18
C ILE A 46 -5.46 -7.93 11.07
N PRO A 47 -5.08 -8.90 11.90
CA PRO A 47 -5.82 -10.15 11.95
C PRO A 47 -7.29 -9.93 12.28
N MET A 48 -8.14 -10.91 11.96
CA MET A 48 -9.55 -10.85 12.37
C MET A 48 -9.59 -10.83 13.90
N THR A 49 -10.33 -9.89 14.50
CA THR A 49 -10.42 -9.86 15.96
C THR A 49 -11.16 -11.10 16.47
N ASN A 50 -10.80 -11.59 17.67
CA ASN A 50 -11.39 -12.80 18.26
C ASN A 50 -12.93 -12.75 18.25
N GLY A 51 -13.52 -11.61 18.63
CA GLY A 51 -14.98 -11.45 18.63
C GLY A 51 -15.62 -11.54 17.24
N ARG A 52 -14.95 -11.03 16.19
CA ARG A 52 -15.46 -11.13 14.81
C ARG A 52 -15.26 -12.53 14.25
N TYR A 53 -14.10 -13.14 14.50
CA TYR A 53 -13.84 -14.54 14.15
C TYR A 53 -14.90 -15.46 14.78
N THR A 54 -15.14 -15.30 16.09
CA THR A 54 -16.18 -16.04 16.82
C THR A 54 -17.54 -15.83 16.16
N ALA A 55 -17.93 -14.58 15.87
CA ALA A 55 -19.21 -14.29 15.21
C ALA A 55 -19.35 -14.93 13.82
N VAL A 56 -18.28 -14.98 13.01
CA VAL A 56 -18.26 -15.72 11.74
C VAL A 56 -18.49 -17.21 11.97
N THR A 57 -17.74 -17.82 12.88
CA THR A 57 -17.85 -19.27 13.17
C THR A 57 -19.19 -19.65 13.78
N SER A 58 -19.74 -18.84 14.69
CA SER A 58 -21.08 -19.06 15.28
C SER A 58 -22.21 -18.93 14.26
N ALA A 59 -21.99 -18.23 13.15
CA ALA A 59 -22.91 -18.17 12.02
C ALA A 59 -22.80 -19.39 11.08
N GLY A 60 -22.01 -20.41 11.44
CA GLY A 60 -21.80 -21.61 10.63
C GLY A 60 -20.87 -21.39 9.42
N ARG A 61 -20.15 -20.25 9.37
CA ARG A 61 -19.18 -19.96 8.32
C ARG A 61 -17.77 -20.33 8.79
N THR A 62 -16.96 -20.82 7.87
CA THR A 62 -15.51 -20.96 8.05
C THR A 62 -14.80 -19.94 7.17
N MET A 63 -13.76 -19.28 7.69
CA MET A 63 -12.95 -18.33 6.95
C MET A 63 -11.48 -18.74 6.95
N VAL A 64 -10.71 -18.18 6.04
CA VAL A 64 -9.25 -18.28 6.01
C VAL A 64 -8.61 -16.90 5.93
N HIS A 65 -7.39 -16.82 6.49
CA HIS A 65 -6.48 -15.69 6.32
C HIS A 65 -5.40 -16.06 5.30
N VAL A 66 -5.28 -15.26 4.24
CA VAL A 66 -4.24 -15.42 3.21
C VAL A 66 -3.32 -14.19 3.26
N PRO A 67 -2.19 -14.25 3.99
CA PRO A 67 -1.13 -13.26 3.88
C PRO A 67 -0.78 -12.96 2.41
N PHE A 68 -0.56 -11.71 2.01
CA PHE A 68 -0.17 -11.41 0.63
C PHE A 68 0.99 -10.41 0.47
N ALA A 69 1.33 -9.66 1.51
CA ALA A 69 2.56 -8.86 1.59
C ALA A 69 2.97 -8.61 3.04
N LEU A 70 4.25 -8.30 3.23
CA LEU A 70 4.82 -7.87 4.51
C LEU A 70 5.11 -6.37 4.45
N GLY A 71 4.73 -5.64 5.48
CA GLY A 71 4.95 -4.20 5.61
C GLY A 71 5.58 -3.84 6.94
N ALA A 72 6.10 -2.62 7.05
CA ALA A 72 6.65 -2.10 8.29
C ALA A 72 5.99 -0.79 8.65
N ILE A 73 5.64 -0.63 9.93
CA ILE A 73 5.34 0.71 10.46
C ILE A 73 6.68 1.34 10.85
N GLY A 74 7.13 2.31 10.07
CA GLY A 74 8.28 3.15 10.39
C GLY A 74 7.90 4.29 11.33
N VAL A 75 8.91 4.88 11.97
CA VAL A 75 8.75 6.06 12.83
C VAL A 75 9.64 7.17 12.31
N PHE A 76 9.00 8.21 11.82
CA PHE A 76 9.64 9.28 11.08
C PHE A 76 9.65 10.57 11.88
N HIS A 77 10.65 11.40 11.65
CA HIS A 77 10.85 12.69 12.29
C HIS A 77 11.30 13.77 11.30
N SER A 78 11.30 15.00 11.79
CA SER A 78 11.77 16.20 11.07
C SER A 78 12.74 17.03 11.92
N VAL A 79 13.50 16.37 12.80
CA VAL A 79 14.70 16.96 13.42
C VAL A 79 15.63 17.46 12.30
N PRO A 80 16.13 18.71 12.35
CA PRO A 80 17.03 19.24 11.34
C PRO A 80 18.26 18.36 11.14
N ALA A 81 18.65 18.11 9.89
CA ALA A 81 19.76 17.21 9.56
C ALA A 81 21.09 17.62 10.22
N ALA A 82 21.32 18.92 10.42
CA ALA A 82 22.51 19.46 11.06
C ALA A 82 22.57 19.19 12.58
N GLU A 83 21.48 18.76 13.19
CA GLU A 83 21.36 18.52 14.63
C GLU A 83 21.29 17.03 15.00
N LEU A 84 21.35 16.16 13.99
CA LEU A 84 21.36 14.70 14.16
C LEU A 84 22.64 14.22 14.86
N PRO A 85 22.60 13.04 15.52
CA PRO A 85 23.79 12.42 16.08
C PRO A 85 24.83 12.10 15.00
N THR A 86 26.05 11.84 15.46
CA THR A 86 27.18 11.43 14.60
C THR A 86 26.95 10.13 13.82
N SER A 87 26.02 9.28 14.28
CA SER A 87 25.57 8.07 13.58
C SER A 87 24.73 8.37 12.33
N GLY A 88 24.19 9.58 12.19
CA GLY A 88 23.32 9.99 11.08
C GLY A 88 21.84 9.60 11.24
N SER A 89 21.48 8.81 12.24
CA SER A 89 20.08 8.47 12.58
C SER A 89 19.88 8.48 14.10
N ILE A 90 18.70 8.91 14.54
CA ILE A 90 18.34 8.98 15.95
C ILE A 90 18.01 7.57 16.46
N HIS A 91 18.84 7.05 17.35
CA HIS A 91 18.64 5.78 18.03
C HIS A 91 17.61 5.93 19.15
N VAL A 92 16.62 5.06 19.19
CA VAL A 92 15.56 5.07 20.19
C VAL A 92 15.23 3.64 20.61
N THR A 93 15.09 3.38 21.91
CA THR A 93 14.56 2.10 22.41
C THR A 93 13.04 2.12 22.39
N GLY A 94 12.39 0.95 22.41
CA GLY A 94 10.93 0.89 22.49
C GLY A 94 10.33 1.69 23.65
N CYS A 95 11.05 1.80 24.79
CA CYS A 95 10.53 2.49 25.98
C CYS A 95 10.73 4.00 25.93
N VAL A 96 11.84 4.46 25.35
CA VAL A 96 12.01 5.90 25.05
C VAL A 96 10.98 6.33 24.02
N LEU A 97 10.73 5.51 22.99
CA LEU A 97 9.67 5.78 22.01
C LEU A 97 8.28 5.84 22.66
N ALA A 98 7.95 4.92 23.57
CA ALA A 98 6.70 4.95 24.33
C ALA A 98 6.53 6.25 25.13
N LYS A 99 7.59 6.72 25.81
CA LYS A 99 7.58 7.97 26.57
C LYS A 99 7.45 9.20 25.67
N ILE A 100 8.13 9.23 24.53
CA ILE A 100 7.99 10.30 23.53
C ILE A 100 6.53 10.37 23.04
N MET A 101 5.99 9.25 22.56
CA MET A 101 4.67 9.20 21.92
C MET A 101 3.50 9.41 22.89
N SER A 102 3.73 9.20 24.18
CA SER A 102 2.78 9.53 25.25
C SER A 102 3.00 10.91 25.88
N ALA A 103 3.87 11.74 25.29
CA ALA A 103 4.22 13.09 25.74
C ALA A 103 4.81 13.17 27.16
N GLN A 104 5.42 12.10 27.65
CA GLN A 104 6.22 12.11 28.89
C GLN A 104 7.62 12.70 28.65
N ILE A 105 8.18 12.47 27.45
CA ILE A 105 9.37 13.17 26.96
C ILE A 105 8.92 14.20 25.93
N THR A 106 9.22 15.47 26.18
CA THR A 106 8.65 16.59 25.42
C THR A 106 9.68 17.43 24.66
N THR A 107 10.98 17.17 24.85
CA THR A 107 12.07 17.86 24.13
C THR A 107 13.12 16.86 23.65
N TRP A 108 13.77 17.16 22.52
CA TRP A 108 14.76 16.27 21.90
C TRP A 108 16.08 16.16 22.68
N ASP A 109 16.37 17.12 23.56
CA ASP A 109 17.53 17.13 24.45
C ASP A 109 17.30 16.41 25.79
N HIS A 110 16.18 15.68 25.92
CA HIS A 110 15.91 14.89 27.11
C HIS A 110 17.04 13.88 27.36
N ALA A 111 17.45 13.72 28.63
CA ALA A 111 18.61 12.92 29.00
C ALA A 111 18.56 11.47 28.48
N GLU A 112 17.39 10.85 28.45
CA GLU A 112 17.21 9.50 27.89
C GLU A 112 17.45 9.42 26.38
N ILE A 113 17.15 10.49 25.62
CA ILE A 113 17.41 10.54 24.16
C ILE A 113 18.91 10.78 23.95
N LEU A 114 19.49 11.77 24.62
CA LEU A 114 20.91 12.12 24.47
C LEU A 114 21.85 10.98 24.87
N ALA A 115 21.48 10.19 25.89
CA ALA A 115 22.25 9.01 26.30
C ALA A 115 22.40 7.97 25.19
N LEU A 116 21.41 7.86 24.29
CA LEU A 116 21.43 6.94 23.15
C LEU A 116 22.09 7.56 21.90
N ASN A 117 22.25 8.88 21.88
CA ASN A 117 22.59 9.65 20.68
C ASN A 117 23.79 10.59 20.89
N PRO A 118 25.01 10.06 21.09
CA PRO A 118 26.20 10.88 21.27
C PRO A 118 26.42 11.88 20.11
N GLY A 119 26.60 13.15 20.47
CA GLY A 119 26.84 14.25 19.52
C GLY A 119 25.58 14.88 18.93
N MET A 120 24.38 14.40 19.29
CA MET A 120 23.13 15.07 18.93
C MET A 120 23.01 16.43 19.62
N THR A 121 22.56 17.46 18.88
CA THR A 121 22.44 18.84 19.39
C THR A 121 21.02 19.39 19.36
N ALA A 122 20.05 18.57 18.99
CA ALA A 122 18.65 18.99 18.88
C ALA A 122 18.03 19.29 20.25
N THR A 123 17.46 20.48 20.41
CA THR A 123 16.83 20.95 21.66
C THR A 123 15.35 21.29 21.51
N GLY A 124 14.79 21.18 20.30
CA GLY A 124 13.41 21.56 20.01
C GLY A 124 12.37 20.75 20.79
N THR A 125 11.22 21.37 21.05
CA THR A 125 10.02 20.68 21.57
C THR A 125 9.55 19.63 20.58
N ILE A 126 9.32 18.41 21.07
CA ILE A 126 8.82 17.29 20.28
C ILE A 126 7.35 17.50 19.94
N LYS A 127 7.04 17.49 18.64
CA LYS A 127 5.65 17.55 18.14
C LYS A 127 5.20 16.15 17.73
N VAL A 128 4.60 15.43 18.66
CA VAL A 128 4.02 14.10 18.37
C VAL A 128 2.78 14.26 17.50
N VAL A 129 2.75 13.60 16.34
CA VAL A 129 1.56 13.53 15.49
C VAL A 129 1.02 12.10 15.43
N HIS A 130 -0.30 11.95 15.40
CA HIS A 130 -0.99 10.67 15.32
C HIS A 130 -2.23 10.72 14.42
N ARG A 131 -2.75 9.53 14.10
CA ARG A 131 -3.97 9.38 13.27
C ARG A 131 -5.23 9.69 14.07
N VAL A 132 -6.19 10.35 13.40
CA VAL A 132 -7.51 10.68 13.99
C VAL A 132 -8.53 9.56 13.80
N LYS A 133 -8.65 9.04 12.57
CA LYS A 133 -9.61 7.95 12.26
C LYS A 133 -8.97 6.57 12.40
N GLY A 134 -9.82 5.54 12.49
CA GLY A 134 -9.44 4.14 12.55
C GLY A 134 -8.33 3.77 11.56
N SER A 135 -7.20 3.28 12.07
CA SER A 135 -6.00 2.94 11.29
C SER A 135 -5.36 1.64 11.77
N SER A 136 -5.00 0.76 10.83
CA SER A 136 -4.18 -0.43 11.09
C SER A 136 -2.80 -0.05 11.63
N SER A 137 -2.18 1.00 11.08
CA SER A 137 -0.91 1.54 11.60
C SER A 137 -1.02 1.96 13.06
N THR A 138 -2.10 2.65 13.48
CA THR A 138 -2.32 2.96 14.90
C THR A 138 -2.45 1.70 15.74
N ALA A 139 -3.22 0.72 15.26
CA ALA A 139 -3.41 -0.53 16.00
C ALA A 139 -2.08 -1.26 16.21
N GLY A 140 -1.29 -1.44 15.16
CA GLY A 140 0.00 -2.14 15.27
C GLY A 140 1.03 -1.37 16.08
N PHE A 141 1.15 -0.06 15.86
CA PHE A 141 2.09 0.78 16.60
C PHE A 141 1.81 0.76 18.10
N THR A 142 0.56 0.97 18.50
CA THR A 142 0.16 1.02 19.91
C THR A 142 0.20 -0.36 20.56
N ALA A 143 -0.06 -1.43 19.81
CA ALA A 143 0.11 -2.80 20.30
C ALA A 143 1.58 -3.12 20.59
N TYR A 144 2.50 -2.75 19.70
CA TYR A 144 3.94 -2.88 19.93
C TYR A 144 4.37 -2.12 21.19
N LEU A 145 3.98 -0.86 21.35
CA LEU A 145 4.38 -0.06 22.53
C LEU A 145 3.83 -0.66 23.83
N LEU A 146 2.58 -1.13 23.82
CA LEU A 146 1.96 -1.80 24.98
C LEU A 146 2.69 -3.10 25.34
N GLN A 147 3.06 -3.90 24.35
CA GLN A 147 3.80 -5.15 24.55
C GLN A 147 5.23 -4.90 25.04
N LYS A 148 5.96 -3.97 24.40
CA LYS A 148 7.38 -3.74 24.65
C LYS A 148 7.61 -3.01 25.97
N CYS A 149 6.79 -2.01 26.29
CA CYS A 149 7.03 -1.09 27.40
C CYS A 149 5.75 -0.77 28.18
N PRO A 150 5.07 -1.77 28.77
CA PRO A 150 3.79 -1.58 29.47
C PRO A 150 3.86 -0.62 30.66
N ALA A 151 5.04 -0.44 31.27
CA ALA A 151 5.24 0.52 32.36
C ALA A 151 5.26 1.99 31.88
N SER A 152 5.71 2.23 30.64
CA SER A 152 5.78 3.58 30.06
C SER A 152 4.59 3.87 29.14
N TRP A 153 3.96 2.85 28.56
CA TRP A 153 2.82 2.98 27.66
C TRP A 153 1.52 2.54 28.33
N THR A 154 0.72 3.50 28.77
CA THR A 154 -0.56 3.26 29.47
C THR A 154 -1.79 3.70 28.68
N LEU A 155 -1.61 4.19 27.44
CA LEU A 155 -2.71 4.71 26.60
C LEU A 155 -3.58 3.59 25.97
N GLY A 156 -3.22 2.32 26.17
CA GLY A 156 -3.90 1.17 25.59
C GLY A 156 -3.52 0.94 24.12
N THR A 157 -4.31 0.12 23.43
CA THR A 157 -4.11 -0.23 22.01
C THR A 157 -5.43 -0.27 21.27
N GLY A 158 -5.37 0.01 19.96
CA GLY A 158 -6.52 -0.11 19.08
C GLY A 158 -6.35 0.68 17.78
N SER A 159 -7.30 0.54 16.87
CA SER A 159 -7.32 1.34 15.64
C SER A 159 -7.53 2.84 15.89
N THR A 160 -8.03 3.17 17.09
CA THR A 160 -8.22 4.50 17.66
C THR A 160 -7.99 4.38 19.17
N ILE A 161 -7.28 5.34 19.76
CA ILE A 161 -7.08 5.47 21.21
C ILE A 161 -7.20 6.95 21.60
N THR A 162 -7.27 7.25 22.89
CA THR A 162 -7.23 8.62 23.40
C THR A 162 -5.77 9.06 23.57
N TRP A 163 -5.35 10.03 22.76
CA TRP A 163 -4.01 10.62 22.82
C TRP A 163 -3.98 11.83 23.76
N PRO A 164 -2.81 12.21 24.33
CA PRO A 164 -2.68 13.41 25.14
C PRO A 164 -3.09 14.67 24.38
N ALA A 165 -3.80 15.61 25.02
CA ALA A 165 -4.29 16.83 24.35
C ALA A 165 -3.17 17.75 23.81
N SER A 166 -1.92 17.52 24.22
CA SER A 166 -0.73 18.24 23.73
C SER A 166 -0.17 17.70 22.42
N THR A 167 -0.70 16.58 21.89
CA THR A 167 -0.26 16.01 20.61
C THR A 167 -1.09 16.54 19.44
N PHE A 168 -0.62 16.25 18.22
CA PHE A 168 -1.21 16.74 16.99
C PHE A 168 -1.91 15.64 16.21
N GLU A 169 -2.94 16.05 15.48
CA GLU A 169 -3.79 15.18 14.71
C GLU A 169 -3.52 15.30 13.21
N ALA A 170 -3.42 14.18 12.51
CA ALA A 170 -3.39 14.16 11.06
C ALA A 170 -4.17 12.99 10.48
N GLN A 171 -4.70 13.17 9.26
CA GLN A 171 -5.54 12.17 8.62
C GLN A 171 -4.83 11.49 7.44
N GLY A 172 -4.81 10.17 7.46
CA GLY A 172 -4.18 9.35 6.43
C GLY A 172 -2.65 9.42 6.44
N SER A 173 -1.99 8.54 5.70
CA SER A 173 -0.51 8.54 5.61
C SER A 173 0.04 9.82 4.98
N GLY A 174 -0.66 10.39 4.00
CA GLY A 174 -0.30 11.67 3.39
C GLY A 174 -0.35 12.83 4.39
N GLY A 175 -1.43 12.97 5.16
CA GLY A 175 -1.55 14.02 6.18
C GLY A 175 -0.48 13.89 7.28
N MET A 176 -0.19 12.66 7.72
CA MET A 176 0.90 12.40 8.67
C MET A 176 2.25 12.85 8.08
N SER A 177 2.55 12.44 6.84
CA SER A 177 3.82 12.78 6.18
C SER A 177 3.98 14.28 5.99
N SER A 178 2.93 14.97 5.52
CA SER A 178 2.92 16.42 5.36
C SER A 178 3.09 17.16 6.68
N PHE A 179 2.47 16.68 7.76
CA PHE A 179 2.63 17.27 9.08
C PHE A 179 4.09 17.16 9.54
N ILE A 180 4.68 15.97 9.47
CA ILE A 180 6.08 15.76 9.89
C ILE A 180 7.01 16.65 9.06
N ALA A 181 6.90 16.61 7.74
CA ALA A 181 7.72 17.41 6.83
C ALA A 181 7.65 18.93 7.11
N SER A 182 6.46 19.45 7.41
CA SER A 182 6.23 20.90 7.54
C SER A 182 6.52 21.45 8.94
N ASN A 183 6.74 20.58 9.93
CA ASN A 183 6.89 20.98 11.32
C ASN A 183 8.21 20.44 11.84
N ALA A 184 9.25 21.28 11.92
CA ALA A 184 10.52 20.89 12.55
C ALA A 184 10.28 20.29 13.95
N TYR A 185 11.08 19.28 14.28
CA TYR A 185 11.05 18.51 15.53
C TYR A 185 9.79 17.65 15.73
N ALA A 186 9.02 17.39 14.68
CA ALA A 186 7.90 16.46 14.74
C ALA A 186 8.37 15.00 14.71
N ILE A 187 7.53 14.11 15.24
CA ILE A 187 7.68 12.66 15.18
C ILE A 187 6.31 11.99 15.03
N GLY A 188 6.24 10.92 14.25
CA GLY A 188 5.02 10.13 14.09
C GLY A 188 5.27 8.78 13.44
N TYR A 189 4.28 7.90 13.50
CA TYR A 189 4.32 6.56 12.91
C TYR A 189 3.59 6.54 11.56
N ILE A 190 4.21 5.93 10.55
CA ILE A 190 3.65 5.83 9.19
C ILE A 190 4.05 4.47 8.62
N ASP A 191 3.24 3.93 7.71
CA ASP A 191 3.72 2.89 6.79
C ASP A 191 5.04 3.34 6.13
N ALA A 192 6.06 2.49 6.19
CA ALA A 192 7.44 2.83 5.82
C ALA A 192 7.52 3.41 4.40
N GLY A 193 6.77 2.83 3.45
CA GLY A 193 6.76 3.28 2.07
C GLY A 193 6.36 4.75 1.91
N HIS A 194 5.37 5.22 2.67
CA HIS A 194 4.94 6.61 2.62
C HIS A 194 5.96 7.57 3.23
N GLY A 195 6.61 7.19 4.34
CA GLY A 195 7.63 8.02 4.97
C GLY A 195 8.87 8.17 4.10
N HIS A 196 9.32 7.08 3.47
CA HIS A 196 10.43 7.09 2.49
C HIS A 196 10.10 7.90 1.25
N ALA A 197 8.90 7.74 0.69
CA ALA A 197 8.46 8.54 -0.45
C ALA A 197 8.38 10.04 -0.14
N ALA A 198 8.19 10.42 1.13
CA ALA A 198 8.20 11.79 1.61
C ALA A 198 9.59 12.29 2.05
N ASN A 199 10.65 11.47 1.91
CA ASN A 199 12.03 11.79 2.30
C ASN A 199 12.15 12.30 3.75
N LEU A 200 11.37 11.69 4.65
CA LEU A 200 11.43 12.02 6.08
C LEU A 200 12.62 11.34 6.74
N GLY A 201 13.18 11.96 7.78
CA GLY A 201 14.15 11.28 8.64
C GLY A 201 13.48 10.11 9.36
N GLU A 202 14.14 8.97 9.46
CA GLU A 202 13.64 7.81 10.20
C GLU A 202 14.53 7.55 11.42
N ILE A 203 13.91 7.22 12.55
CA ILE A 203 14.66 6.75 13.72
C ILE A 203 15.23 5.35 13.44
N ALA A 204 16.37 5.03 14.05
CA ALA A 204 16.79 3.66 14.22
C ALA A 204 16.16 3.12 15.51
N LEU A 205 15.28 2.12 15.39
CA LEU A 205 14.58 1.53 16.52
C LEU A 205 15.33 0.29 17.00
N GLU A 206 15.59 0.21 18.29
CA GLU A 206 16.17 -1.00 18.91
C GLU A 206 15.23 -2.19 18.75
N ASN A 207 15.72 -3.28 18.16
CA ASN A 207 14.99 -4.53 18.09
C ASN A 207 15.22 -5.42 19.31
N LYS A 208 14.58 -6.59 19.30
CA LYS A 208 14.66 -7.55 20.40
C LYS A 208 16.08 -8.01 20.73
N ASP A 209 16.96 -8.01 19.75
CA ASP A 209 18.35 -8.45 19.88
C ASP A 209 19.30 -7.29 20.23
N GLY A 210 18.76 -6.09 20.51
CA GLY A 210 19.54 -4.91 20.89
C GLY A 210 20.19 -4.19 19.70
N VAL A 211 19.78 -4.50 18.46
CA VAL A 211 20.29 -3.85 17.26
C VAL A 211 19.41 -2.66 16.92
N TYR A 212 20.03 -1.50 16.70
CA TYR A 212 19.37 -0.33 16.12
C TYR A 212 19.42 -0.41 14.60
N LEU A 213 18.27 -0.39 13.96
CA LEU A 213 18.13 -0.41 12.51
C LEU A 213 16.96 0.48 12.09
N THR A 214 16.92 0.87 10.82
CA THR A 214 15.78 1.53 10.16
C THR A 214 14.92 0.50 9.41
N THR A 215 13.77 0.91 8.86
CA THR A 215 12.95 -0.03 8.06
C THR A 215 13.62 -0.42 6.75
N THR A 216 14.49 0.43 6.19
CA THR A 216 15.27 0.12 4.97
C THR A 216 16.42 -0.86 5.20
N GLN A 217 16.86 -1.01 6.45
CA GLN A 217 17.91 -1.96 6.84
C GLN A 217 17.34 -3.33 7.27
N ALA A 218 16.02 -3.41 7.46
CA ALA A 218 15.37 -4.59 7.98
C ALA A 218 15.09 -5.65 6.90
N ASP A 219 15.08 -6.92 7.31
CA ASP A 219 14.63 -8.04 6.50
C ASP A 219 13.27 -8.51 7.03
N LEU A 220 12.18 -8.02 6.43
CA LEU A 220 10.83 -8.43 6.83
C LEU A 220 10.54 -9.88 6.43
N GLY A 221 11.17 -10.39 5.37
CA GLY A 221 11.03 -11.78 4.91
C GLY A 221 11.47 -12.76 5.99
N ALA A 222 12.63 -12.52 6.61
CA ALA A 222 13.13 -13.32 7.73
C ALA A 222 12.17 -13.30 8.94
N VAL A 223 11.50 -12.16 9.21
CA VAL A 223 10.47 -12.09 10.25
C VAL A 223 9.25 -12.96 9.90
N GLY A 224 8.84 -12.97 8.62
CA GLY A 224 7.78 -13.83 8.11
C GLY A 224 8.13 -15.33 8.20
N GLU A 225 9.37 -15.71 7.86
CA GLU A 225 9.86 -17.09 7.98
C GLU A 225 9.85 -17.55 9.44
N TYR A 226 10.36 -16.71 10.34
CA TYR A 226 10.32 -16.98 11.78
C TYR A 226 8.87 -17.20 12.25
N ALA A 227 7.94 -16.36 11.78
CA ALA A 227 6.54 -16.42 12.18
C ALA A 227 5.87 -17.75 11.77
N VAL A 228 6.19 -18.29 10.60
CA VAL A 228 5.72 -19.62 10.17
C VAL A 228 6.41 -20.73 10.97
N ALA A 229 7.74 -20.68 11.08
CA ALA A 229 8.53 -21.73 11.71
C ALA A 229 8.23 -21.92 13.22
N ASN A 230 7.76 -20.87 13.89
CA ASN A 230 7.45 -20.87 15.31
C ASN A 230 5.94 -20.80 15.63
N ASN A 231 5.08 -21.12 14.65
CA ASN A 231 3.62 -21.12 14.80
C ASN A 231 3.04 -19.79 15.31
N VAL A 232 3.71 -18.65 15.05
CA VAL A 232 3.10 -17.32 15.25
C VAL A 232 1.94 -17.16 14.28
N ILE A 233 2.11 -17.60 13.04
CA ILE A 233 1.02 -17.85 12.11
C ILE A 233 0.49 -19.27 12.38
N PRO A 234 -0.81 -19.46 12.70
CA PRO A 234 -1.40 -20.77 12.89
C PRO A 234 -1.22 -21.66 11.65
N ALA A 235 -0.86 -22.92 11.88
CA ALA A 235 -0.69 -23.89 10.78
C ALA A 235 -2.01 -24.23 10.07
N ASP A 236 -3.13 -24.22 10.81
CA ASP A 236 -4.46 -24.33 10.24
C ASP A 236 -4.98 -22.94 9.85
N PRO A 237 -5.20 -22.67 8.54
CA PRO A 237 -5.63 -21.37 8.07
C PRO A 237 -7.04 -20.98 8.50
N THR A 238 -7.80 -21.91 9.08
CA THR A 238 -9.15 -21.66 9.60
C THR A 238 -9.19 -21.30 11.07
N SER A 239 -8.06 -21.40 11.77
CA SER A 239 -7.96 -21.09 13.20
C SER A 239 -8.16 -19.59 13.50
N ASP A 240 -8.27 -19.25 14.78
CA ASP A 240 -8.34 -17.86 15.21
C ASP A 240 -6.97 -17.17 15.06
N PHE A 241 -6.90 -16.18 14.17
CA PHE A 241 -5.70 -15.39 13.93
C PHE A 241 -5.57 -14.17 14.86
N SER A 242 -6.51 -13.95 15.78
CA SER A 242 -6.54 -12.74 16.61
C SER A 242 -5.29 -12.51 17.47
N GLY A 243 -4.53 -13.56 17.76
CA GLY A 243 -3.25 -13.50 18.47
C GLY A 243 -2.02 -13.28 17.56
N VAL A 244 -2.17 -13.35 16.23
CA VAL A 244 -1.04 -13.25 15.30
C VAL A 244 -0.48 -11.85 15.27
N ASN A 245 0.76 -11.69 15.70
CA ASN A 245 1.48 -10.42 15.63
C ASN A 245 2.97 -10.67 15.37
N LEU A 246 3.56 -9.83 14.52
CA LEU A 246 4.98 -9.89 14.17
C LEU A 246 5.76 -8.77 14.89
N TYR A 247 5.30 -8.43 16.10
CA TYR A 247 5.90 -7.36 16.89
C TYR A 247 7.01 -7.89 17.78
N ASP A 248 8.16 -7.21 17.79
CA ASP A 248 9.32 -7.54 18.62
C ASP A 248 9.72 -9.03 18.51
N LEU A 249 9.68 -9.58 17.30
CA LEU A 249 10.21 -10.91 17.00
C LEU A 249 11.75 -10.86 16.96
N PRO A 250 12.45 -11.97 17.31
CA PRO A 250 13.92 -11.98 17.37
C PRO A 250 14.54 -12.00 15.97
N GLY A 251 15.83 -11.67 15.90
CA GLY A 251 16.63 -11.62 14.69
C GLY A 251 17.36 -10.28 14.55
N PRO A 252 18.66 -10.27 14.18
CA PRO A 252 19.45 -9.03 14.14
C PRO A 252 18.97 -8.03 13.08
N ALA A 253 18.31 -8.50 12.03
CA ALA A 253 17.70 -7.68 10.98
C ALA A 253 16.17 -7.53 11.12
N ALA A 254 15.58 -8.01 12.23
CA ALA A 254 14.14 -7.95 12.43
C ALA A 254 13.68 -6.53 12.77
N TRP A 255 12.74 -5.99 11.98
CA TRP A 255 12.08 -4.73 12.32
C TRP A 255 11.03 -4.95 13.44
N PRO A 256 11.03 -4.13 14.51
CA PRO A 256 10.16 -4.39 15.68
C PRO A 256 8.66 -4.26 15.43
N ILE A 257 8.25 -3.54 14.37
CA ILE A 257 6.83 -3.25 14.08
C ILE A 257 6.48 -3.76 12.67
N THR A 258 6.74 -5.05 12.45
CA THR A 258 6.41 -5.74 11.18
C THR A 258 4.93 -6.11 11.15
N MET A 259 4.30 -5.94 9.99
CA MET A 259 2.90 -6.22 9.73
C MET A 259 2.72 -7.19 8.59
N ILE A 260 1.62 -7.94 8.63
CA ILE A 260 1.14 -8.78 7.52
C ILE A 260 -0.15 -8.16 7.01
N THR A 261 -0.29 -8.07 5.70
CA THR A 261 -1.58 -7.77 5.06
C THR A 261 -2.24 -9.04 4.55
N TYR A 262 -3.55 -9.17 4.77
CA TYR A 262 -4.32 -10.39 4.55
C TYR A 262 -5.44 -10.19 3.55
N PHE A 263 -5.79 -11.25 2.83
CA PHE A 263 -7.15 -11.49 2.39
C PHE A 263 -7.90 -12.31 3.45
N TYR A 264 -9.14 -11.93 3.71
CA TYR A 264 -10.12 -12.74 4.43
C TYR A 264 -11.07 -13.34 3.41
N ILE A 265 -11.14 -14.67 3.35
CA ILE A 265 -11.93 -15.39 2.36
C ILE A 265 -12.78 -16.45 3.08
N ASN A 266 -14.03 -16.65 2.67
CA ASN A 266 -14.79 -17.80 3.16
C ASN A 266 -14.15 -19.08 2.63
N LYS A 267 -13.98 -20.09 3.50
CA LYS A 267 -13.46 -21.39 3.06
C LYS A 267 -14.45 -22.10 2.13
N ASP A 268 -15.74 -22.00 2.46
CA ASP A 268 -16.81 -22.50 1.61
C ASP A 268 -17.28 -21.41 0.64
N LEU A 269 -16.98 -21.61 -0.64
CA LEU A 269 -17.40 -20.75 -1.75
C LEU A 269 -18.47 -21.44 -2.62
N THR A 270 -18.99 -22.61 -2.25
CA THR A 270 -19.86 -23.44 -3.10
C THR A 270 -21.17 -22.75 -3.52
N ALA A 271 -21.66 -21.82 -2.71
CA ALA A 271 -22.84 -21.00 -3.02
C ALA A 271 -22.55 -19.82 -3.97
N MET A 272 -21.28 -19.53 -4.27
CA MET A 272 -20.88 -18.48 -5.20
C MET A 272 -21.13 -18.89 -6.65
N ASN A 273 -21.30 -17.91 -7.55
CA ASN A 273 -21.24 -18.19 -8.98
C ASN A 273 -19.85 -18.79 -9.35
N PRO A 274 -19.78 -19.89 -10.12
CA PRO A 274 -18.52 -20.55 -10.45
C PRO A 274 -17.50 -19.63 -11.15
N THR A 275 -17.95 -18.75 -12.04
CA THR A 275 -17.07 -17.79 -12.71
C THR A 275 -16.53 -16.74 -11.73
N THR A 276 -17.36 -16.26 -10.81
CA THR A 276 -16.92 -15.32 -9.77
C THR A 276 -15.89 -15.96 -8.82
N ALA A 277 -16.11 -17.21 -8.41
CA ALA A 277 -15.16 -17.95 -7.57
C ALA A 277 -13.81 -18.15 -8.29
N ALA A 278 -13.86 -18.48 -9.59
CA ALA A 278 -12.66 -18.61 -10.43
C ALA A 278 -11.88 -17.29 -10.52
N VAL A 279 -12.56 -16.15 -10.71
CA VAL A 279 -11.93 -14.82 -10.78
C VAL A 279 -11.33 -14.43 -9.43
N LEU A 280 -12.02 -14.69 -8.31
CA LEU A 280 -11.49 -14.44 -6.97
C LEU A 280 -10.18 -15.22 -6.76
N LEU A 281 -10.18 -16.52 -7.06
CA LEU A 281 -8.99 -17.36 -6.90
C LEU A 281 -7.85 -16.91 -7.83
N ALA A 282 -8.17 -16.57 -9.08
CA ALA A 282 -7.21 -16.06 -10.06
C ALA A 282 -6.56 -14.76 -9.57
N PHE A 283 -7.34 -13.85 -8.98
CA PHE A 283 -6.84 -12.61 -8.42
C PHE A 283 -5.88 -12.82 -7.25
N VAL A 284 -6.27 -13.66 -6.29
CA VAL A 284 -5.41 -13.93 -5.13
C VAL A 284 -4.13 -14.64 -5.57
N ARG A 285 -4.22 -15.64 -6.46
CA ARG A 285 -3.03 -16.32 -7.03
C ARG A 285 -2.13 -15.38 -7.83
N PHE A 286 -2.70 -14.44 -8.60
CA PHE A 286 -1.91 -13.46 -9.32
C PHE A 286 -1.08 -12.58 -8.37
N ILE A 287 -1.68 -12.15 -7.26
CA ILE A 287 -0.98 -11.35 -6.23
C ILE A 287 0.14 -12.15 -5.56
N LEU A 288 -0.09 -13.43 -5.28
CA LEU A 288 0.92 -14.31 -4.69
C LEU A 288 2.00 -14.76 -5.69
N GLY A 289 1.71 -14.68 -6.99
CA GLY A 289 2.66 -15.01 -8.05
C GLY A 289 3.76 -13.97 -8.23
N ALA A 290 4.76 -14.32 -9.03
CA ALA A 290 5.97 -13.51 -9.23
C ALA A 290 5.69 -12.05 -9.63
N GLU A 291 4.73 -11.80 -10.53
CA GLU A 291 4.37 -10.44 -10.95
C GLU A 291 3.75 -9.65 -9.78
N GLY A 292 2.81 -10.25 -9.05
CA GLY A 292 2.20 -9.61 -7.88
C GLY A 292 3.19 -9.31 -6.76
N GLN A 293 4.11 -10.23 -6.48
CA GLN A 293 5.15 -10.05 -5.46
C GLN A 293 6.22 -9.02 -5.89
N ALA A 294 6.54 -8.92 -7.19
CA ALA A 294 7.37 -7.83 -7.70
C ALA A 294 6.70 -6.47 -7.52
N MET A 295 5.39 -6.37 -7.79
CA MET A 295 4.62 -5.14 -7.55
C MET A 295 4.58 -4.75 -6.08
N ALA A 296 4.68 -5.68 -5.13
CA ALA A 296 4.79 -5.35 -3.71
C ALA A 296 6.06 -4.52 -3.43
N VAL A 297 7.21 -4.92 -3.99
CA VAL A 297 8.49 -4.19 -3.88
C VAL A 297 8.35 -2.78 -4.45
N ASP A 298 7.73 -2.65 -5.63
CA ASP A 298 7.48 -1.35 -6.27
C ASP A 298 6.62 -0.42 -5.40
N ASN A 299 5.84 -0.98 -4.47
CA ASN A 299 5.00 -0.26 -3.52
C ASN A 299 5.61 -0.21 -2.11
N LEU A 300 6.90 -0.52 -1.97
CA LEU A 300 7.67 -0.47 -0.72
C LEU A 300 7.17 -1.44 0.36
N PHE A 301 6.52 -2.52 -0.08
CA PHE A 301 6.31 -3.72 0.73
C PHE A 301 7.44 -4.72 0.48
N SER A 302 7.64 -5.64 1.43
CA SER A 302 8.50 -6.79 1.23
C SER A 302 7.70 -7.93 0.57
N PRO A 303 8.29 -8.64 -0.41
CA PRO A 303 7.71 -9.87 -0.93
C PRO A 303 7.59 -10.90 0.21
N LEU A 304 6.67 -11.83 0.06
CA LEU A 304 6.50 -12.93 0.99
C LEU A 304 7.64 -13.95 0.83
N PRO A 305 8.16 -14.51 1.93
CA PRO A 305 9.08 -15.63 1.87
C PRO A 305 8.36 -16.90 1.38
N ASP A 306 9.12 -17.84 0.82
CA ASP A 306 8.61 -19.10 0.24
C ASP A 306 7.76 -19.91 1.22
N ALA A 307 8.07 -19.86 2.52
CA ALA A 307 7.30 -20.51 3.57
C ALA A 307 5.86 -19.97 3.63
N ILE A 308 5.67 -18.65 3.51
CA ILE A 308 4.34 -18.03 3.51
C ILE A 308 3.64 -18.27 2.17
N ILE A 309 4.36 -18.23 1.04
CA ILE A 309 3.78 -18.60 -0.27
C ILE A 309 3.24 -20.04 -0.25
N THR A 310 4.02 -20.99 0.26
CA THR A 310 3.62 -22.40 0.39
C THR A 310 2.41 -22.56 1.32
N TYR A 311 2.42 -21.86 2.47
CA TYR A 311 1.28 -21.81 3.38
C TYR A 311 0.00 -21.30 2.68
N ASN A 312 0.12 -20.25 1.87
CA ASN A 312 -0.99 -19.69 1.12
C ASN A 312 -1.49 -20.63 0.03
N ASP A 313 -0.61 -21.29 -0.72
CA ASP A 313 -1.01 -22.26 -1.73
C ASP A 313 -1.81 -23.41 -1.12
N ASN A 314 -1.36 -23.94 0.02
CA ASN A 314 -2.11 -24.95 0.77
C ASN A 314 -3.47 -24.43 1.24
N THR A 315 -3.51 -23.18 1.72
CA THR A 315 -4.75 -22.51 2.14
C THR A 315 -5.74 -22.41 0.99
N LEU A 316 -5.30 -21.92 -0.17
CA LEU A 316 -6.12 -21.75 -1.37
C LEU A 316 -6.59 -23.09 -1.95
N ASN A 317 -5.76 -24.13 -1.89
CA ASN A 317 -6.13 -25.48 -2.31
C ASN A 317 -7.17 -26.13 -1.38
N SER A 318 -7.34 -25.60 -0.16
CA SER A 318 -8.33 -26.08 0.81
C SER A 318 -9.72 -25.45 0.69
N LEU A 319 -9.90 -24.50 -0.23
CA LEU A 319 -11.18 -23.82 -0.47
C LEU A 319 -12.17 -24.77 -1.16
N MET A 320 -13.43 -24.75 -0.74
CA MET A 320 -14.50 -25.51 -1.37
C MET A 320 -15.11 -24.65 -2.48
N LEU A 321 -14.90 -25.05 -3.73
CA LEU A 321 -15.34 -24.27 -4.90
C LEU A 321 -16.71 -24.77 -5.42
N PRO A 322 -17.50 -23.90 -6.05
CA PRO A 322 -18.69 -24.31 -6.80
C PRO A 322 -18.37 -25.39 -7.84
N ALA A 323 -19.32 -26.29 -8.08
CA ALA A 323 -19.20 -27.24 -9.18
C ALA A 323 -19.05 -26.51 -10.52
N GLY A 324 -18.13 -26.99 -11.37
CA GLY A 324 -17.86 -26.37 -12.68
C GLY A 324 -17.05 -25.07 -12.63
N THR A 325 -16.39 -24.75 -11.51
CA THR A 325 -15.49 -23.60 -11.41
C THR A 325 -14.33 -23.73 -12.40
N PRO A 326 -14.20 -22.82 -13.40
CA PRO A 326 -13.08 -22.88 -14.34
C PRO A 326 -11.77 -22.51 -13.65
N THR A 327 -10.66 -23.06 -14.14
CA THR A 327 -9.31 -22.72 -13.65
C THR A 327 -8.69 -21.68 -14.57
N TYR A 328 -8.22 -20.58 -13.99
CA TYR A 328 -7.42 -19.60 -14.71
C TYR A 328 -5.95 -19.99 -14.72
N SER A 329 -5.29 -19.81 -15.87
CA SER A 329 -3.83 -19.79 -15.97
C SER A 329 -3.31 -18.38 -16.21
N THR A 330 -2.02 -18.17 -15.98
CA THR A 330 -1.32 -16.92 -16.31
C THR A 330 -0.28 -17.21 -17.39
N GLU A 331 -0.13 -16.29 -18.33
CA GLU A 331 0.96 -16.30 -19.30
C GLU A 331 1.69 -14.96 -19.23
N LEU A 332 3.01 -14.98 -19.19
CA LEU A 332 3.81 -13.76 -19.18
C LEU A 332 3.97 -13.21 -20.61
N ALA A 333 4.08 -11.89 -20.74
CA ALA A 333 4.33 -11.25 -22.03
C ALA A 333 5.65 -11.72 -22.69
N SER A 334 6.62 -12.16 -21.89
CA SER A 334 7.90 -12.71 -22.32
C SER A 334 7.84 -14.19 -22.71
N ASN A 335 6.77 -14.91 -22.35
CA ASN A 335 6.59 -16.34 -22.61
C ASN A 335 5.20 -16.59 -23.21
N THR A 336 4.99 -16.08 -24.42
CA THR A 336 3.70 -16.19 -25.12
C THR A 336 3.46 -17.60 -25.58
N GLN A 337 2.28 -18.13 -25.27
CA GLN A 337 1.87 -19.45 -25.72
C GLN A 337 0.86 -19.31 -26.85
N ILE A 338 1.25 -19.73 -28.06
CA ILE A 338 0.40 -19.71 -29.25
C ILE A 338 -0.88 -20.51 -28.95
N GLU A 339 -2.04 -19.94 -29.29
CA GLU A 339 -3.39 -20.47 -29.05
C GLU A 339 -3.82 -20.61 -27.57
N VAL A 340 -2.91 -20.94 -26.65
CA VAL A 340 -3.21 -21.04 -25.22
C VAL A 340 -3.51 -19.67 -24.62
N GLY A 341 -2.71 -18.64 -24.93
CA GLY A 341 -2.93 -17.27 -24.44
C GLY A 341 -4.27 -16.66 -24.84
N ALA A 342 -4.86 -17.13 -25.95
CA ALA A 342 -6.17 -16.73 -26.45
C ALA A 342 -7.34 -17.47 -25.77
N GLY A 343 -7.04 -18.38 -24.85
CA GLY A 343 -8.01 -19.18 -24.11
C GLY A 343 -8.96 -18.33 -23.24
N PRO A 344 -10.16 -18.85 -22.93
CA PRO A 344 -11.19 -18.13 -22.18
C PRO A 344 -10.81 -17.83 -20.72
N TYR A 345 -9.95 -18.66 -20.12
CA TYR A 345 -9.53 -18.57 -18.73
C TYR A 345 -8.01 -18.36 -18.61
N VAL A 346 -7.48 -17.43 -19.38
CA VAL A 346 -6.05 -17.08 -19.34
C VAL A 346 -5.87 -15.59 -19.08
N ILE A 347 -5.13 -15.26 -18.04
CA ILE A 347 -4.60 -13.91 -17.78
C ILE A 347 -3.35 -13.78 -18.65
N SER A 348 -3.49 -13.18 -19.83
CA SER A 348 -2.44 -13.10 -20.84
C SER A 348 -1.69 -11.78 -20.76
N GLY A 349 -0.37 -11.82 -20.54
CA GLY A 349 0.48 -10.62 -20.63
C GLY A 349 0.58 -10.01 -22.04
N LYS A 350 0.07 -10.68 -23.08
CA LYS A 350 -0.05 -10.13 -24.44
C LYS A 350 -1.39 -9.47 -24.71
N ARG A 351 -2.41 -9.72 -23.89
CA ARG A 351 -3.68 -9.01 -23.96
C ARG A 351 -3.53 -7.68 -23.25
N ARG A 352 -3.89 -6.59 -23.92
CA ARG A 352 -3.90 -5.25 -23.33
C ARG A 352 -5.20 -4.58 -23.68
N SER A 353 -5.77 -3.85 -22.72
CA SER A 353 -6.84 -2.93 -23.06
C SER A 353 -6.23 -1.67 -23.70
N TYR A 354 -7.03 -0.97 -24.51
CA TYR A 354 -6.61 0.34 -25.03
C TYR A 354 -6.36 1.35 -23.90
N ALA A 355 -7.00 1.17 -22.74
CA ALA A 355 -6.77 1.99 -21.55
C ALA A 355 -5.41 1.67 -20.89
N GLU A 356 -4.99 0.41 -20.80
CA GLU A 356 -3.64 0.01 -20.35
C GLU A 356 -2.57 0.63 -21.26
N TYR A 357 -2.79 0.53 -22.58
CA TYR A 357 -1.90 1.12 -23.57
C TYR A 357 -1.84 2.64 -23.43
N TYR A 358 -2.98 3.34 -23.36
CA TYR A 358 -3.00 4.79 -23.17
C TYR A 358 -2.37 5.21 -21.85
N ARG A 359 -2.57 4.48 -20.75
CA ARG A 359 -1.90 4.77 -19.48
C ARG A 359 -0.39 4.68 -19.64
N THR A 360 0.10 3.64 -20.30
CA THR A 360 1.53 3.44 -20.57
C THR A 360 2.10 4.58 -21.42
N VAL A 361 1.45 4.91 -22.55
CA VAL A 361 1.89 5.99 -23.45
C VAL A 361 1.82 7.35 -22.77
N THR A 362 0.74 7.61 -22.02
CA THR A 362 0.57 8.89 -21.31
C THR A 362 1.61 9.04 -20.22
N ALA A 363 1.89 7.99 -19.44
CA ALA A 363 2.95 8.01 -18.44
C ALA A 363 4.33 8.27 -19.07
N ALA A 364 4.64 7.63 -20.19
CA ALA A 364 5.89 7.87 -20.92
C ALA A 364 5.99 9.29 -21.47
N ASN A 365 4.93 9.83 -22.07
CA ASN A 365 4.90 11.19 -22.60
C ASN A 365 5.03 12.23 -21.49
N VAL A 366 4.39 12.02 -20.35
CA VAL A 366 4.53 12.92 -19.20
C VAL A 366 5.94 12.87 -18.63
N ALA A 367 6.55 11.68 -18.50
CA ALA A 367 7.95 11.56 -18.06
C ALA A 367 8.94 12.23 -19.02
N ALA A 368 8.72 12.12 -20.33
CA ALA A 368 9.53 12.78 -21.35
C ALA A 368 9.41 14.32 -21.28
N ASN A 369 8.17 14.84 -21.31
CA ASN A 369 7.91 16.28 -21.21
C ASN A 369 8.45 16.88 -19.89
N ALA A 370 8.32 16.13 -18.80
CA ALA A 370 8.87 16.50 -17.50
C ALA A 370 10.40 16.64 -17.55
N SER A 371 11.09 15.66 -18.14
CA SER A 371 12.55 15.69 -18.26
C SER A 371 13.04 16.87 -19.09
N GLU A 372 12.31 17.21 -20.15
CA GLU A 372 12.59 18.38 -20.99
C GLU A 372 12.41 19.71 -20.23
N HIS A 373 11.33 19.84 -19.47
CA HIS A 373 11.10 21.04 -18.64
C HIS A 373 12.08 21.18 -17.49
N ILE A 374 12.46 20.08 -16.81
CA ILE A 374 13.51 20.09 -15.79
C ILE A 374 14.85 20.55 -16.40
N THR A 375 15.19 20.01 -17.57
CA THR A 375 16.41 20.41 -18.30
C THR A 375 16.38 21.90 -18.65
N THR A 376 15.24 22.38 -19.15
CA THR A 376 15.04 23.80 -19.52
C THR A 376 15.15 24.72 -18.30
N LEU A 377 14.48 24.39 -17.20
CA LEU A 377 14.54 25.15 -15.95
C LEU A 377 15.95 25.14 -15.35
N SER A 378 16.64 24.00 -15.40
CA SER A 378 18.04 23.89 -14.95
C SER A 378 18.96 24.78 -15.78
N ALA A 379 18.77 24.81 -17.10
CA ALA A 379 19.52 25.68 -17.99
C ALA A 379 19.21 27.18 -17.76
N GLN A 380 17.94 27.53 -17.56
CA GLN A 380 17.53 28.90 -17.21
C GLN A 380 18.10 29.34 -15.87
N MET A 381 18.10 28.45 -14.87
CA MET A 381 18.71 28.70 -13.56
C MET A 381 20.22 28.91 -13.69
N ALA A 382 20.91 28.09 -14.50
CA ALA A 382 22.32 28.28 -14.79
C ALA A 382 22.60 29.61 -15.52
N ALA A 383 21.76 29.99 -16.49
CA ALA A 383 21.89 31.25 -17.23
C ALA A 383 21.64 32.49 -16.34
N VAL A 384 20.65 32.45 -15.45
CA VAL A 384 20.42 33.50 -14.43
C VAL A 384 21.60 33.59 -13.45
N THR A 385 22.22 32.45 -13.13
CA THR A 385 23.43 32.41 -12.29
C THR A 385 24.66 32.96 -13.03
N ALA A 386 24.70 32.86 -14.36
CA ALA A 386 25.83 33.27 -15.19
C ALA A 386 25.76 34.72 -15.72
N SER A 387 24.58 35.35 -15.80
CA SER A 387 24.41 36.73 -16.32
C SER A 387 24.76 37.84 -15.31
N ASP A 388 25.77 37.59 -14.47
CA ASP A 388 26.08 38.39 -13.27
C ASP A 388 27.09 39.50 -13.60
N ASP A 389 26.61 40.74 -13.74
CA ASP A 389 27.47 41.91 -13.52
C ASP A 389 26.74 43.16 -12.96
N ASP A 390 25.39 43.22 -12.87
CA ASP A 390 24.71 44.50 -12.56
C ASP A 390 23.29 44.45 -11.90
N ARG A 391 22.91 43.39 -11.16
CA ARG A 391 21.57 43.33 -10.49
C ARG A 391 21.62 43.25 -8.97
N ASP A 392 20.72 44.01 -8.33
CA ASP A 392 20.54 44.13 -6.88
C ASP A 392 20.17 42.79 -6.20
N GLY A 393 20.79 42.52 -5.05
CA GLY A 393 20.85 41.18 -4.41
C GLY A 393 19.50 40.60 -3.96
N ASP A 394 18.52 41.44 -3.65
CA ASP A 394 17.18 41.01 -3.23
C ASP A 394 16.34 40.47 -4.40
N THR A 395 16.45 41.09 -5.59
CA THR A 395 15.69 40.67 -6.78
C THR A 395 16.19 39.31 -7.28
N ARG A 396 17.49 39.06 -7.16
CA ARG A 396 18.15 37.78 -7.45
C ARG A 396 17.61 36.65 -6.56
N THR A 397 17.52 36.92 -5.26
CA THR A 397 17.09 35.92 -4.27
C THR A 397 15.64 35.51 -4.51
N ILE A 398 14.76 36.47 -4.82
CA ILE A 398 13.34 36.23 -5.11
C ILE A 398 13.16 35.46 -6.43
N ALA A 399 13.91 35.82 -7.49
CA ALA A 399 13.81 35.15 -8.79
C ALA A 399 14.32 33.70 -8.74
N LEU A 400 15.47 33.46 -8.08
CA LEU A 400 16.03 32.13 -7.91
C LEU A 400 15.17 31.25 -7.00
N THR A 401 14.62 31.79 -5.91
CA THR A 401 13.68 31.04 -5.05
C THR A 401 12.37 30.74 -5.79
N GLY A 402 11.83 31.68 -6.56
CA GLY A 402 10.63 31.44 -7.37
C GLY A 402 10.82 30.34 -8.43
N LEU A 403 11.96 30.35 -9.14
CA LEU A 403 12.30 29.32 -10.12
C LEU A 403 12.56 27.95 -9.45
N ALA A 404 13.27 27.93 -8.32
CA ALA A 404 13.51 26.71 -7.56
C ALA A 404 12.21 26.12 -7.02
N LEU A 405 11.33 26.93 -6.43
CA LEU A 405 10.01 26.50 -5.94
C LEU A 405 9.10 26.02 -7.08
N GLY A 406 9.15 26.68 -8.24
CA GLY A 406 8.42 26.25 -9.44
C GLY A 406 8.91 24.89 -9.96
N ALA A 407 10.23 24.69 -10.05
CA ALA A 407 10.83 23.42 -10.46
C ALA A 407 10.51 22.29 -9.48
N ILE A 408 10.59 22.57 -8.17
CA ILE A 408 10.27 21.62 -7.10
C ILE A 408 8.78 21.25 -7.13
N GLY A 409 7.88 22.23 -7.22
CA GLY A 409 6.44 22.00 -7.29
C GLY A 409 6.04 21.19 -8.53
N MET A 410 6.66 21.46 -9.68
CA MET A 410 6.45 20.69 -10.90
C MET A 410 6.96 19.26 -10.74
N PHE A 411 8.16 19.07 -10.19
CA PHE A 411 8.75 17.76 -9.91
C PHE A 411 7.84 16.90 -9.01
N PHE A 412 7.32 17.48 -7.92
CA PHE A 412 6.39 16.77 -7.03
C PHE A 412 5.03 16.47 -7.68
N GLY A 413 4.52 17.38 -8.52
CA GLY A 413 3.31 17.12 -9.31
C GLY A 413 3.50 15.97 -10.30
N ILE A 414 4.66 15.90 -10.95
CA ILE A 414 5.05 14.84 -11.90
C ILE A 414 5.26 13.51 -11.19
N LEU A 415 5.98 13.50 -10.06
CA LEU A 415 6.20 12.29 -9.27
C LEU A 415 4.87 11.72 -8.80
N SER A 416 3.98 12.58 -8.30
CA SER A 416 2.63 12.20 -7.89
C SER A 416 1.80 11.65 -9.07
N PHE A 417 1.82 12.31 -10.22
CA PHE A 417 1.07 11.89 -11.41
C PHE A 417 1.62 10.59 -12.01
N THR A 418 2.93 10.43 -12.08
CA THR A 418 3.59 9.24 -12.62
C THR A 418 3.30 8.04 -11.72
N ILE A 419 3.44 8.20 -10.39
CA ILE A 419 3.05 7.19 -9.40
C ILE A 419 1.58 6.79 -9.57
N VAL A 420 0.67 7.75 -9.76
CA VAL A 420 -0.76 7.46 -9.96
C VAL A 420 -1.02 6.71 -11.27
N MET A 421 -0.37 7.10 -12.37
CA MET A 421 -0.60 6.54 -13.69
C MET A 421 0.10 5.18 -13.93
N THR A 422 1.25 4.93 -13.29
CA THR A 422 1.97 3.65 -13.39
C THR A 422 1.54 2.63 -12.34
N ARG A 423 1.00 3.06 -11.19
CA ARG A 423 0.53 2.15 -10.11
C ARG A 423 -0.95 1.77 -10.18
N GLY A 424 -1.65 2.05 -11.29
CA GLY A 424 -3.10 1.77 -11.38
C GLY A 424 -3.91 2.52 -10.31
N GLY A 425 -3.43 3.68 -9.88
CA GLY A 425 -4.11 4.51 -8.89
C GLY A 425 -5.42 5.02 -9.46
N ASN A 426 -6.51 4.83 -8.72
CA ASN A 426 -7.84 5.34 -9.00
C ASN A 426 -7.79 6.88 -9.18
N VAL A 427 -7.67 7.35 -10.41
CA VAL A 427 -8.02 8.73 -10.75
C VAL A 427 -9.54 8.81 -10.57
N GLY A 428 -9.99 9.71 -9.69
CA GLY A 428 -11.42 9.97 -9.50
C GLY A 428 -12.13 10.04 -10.85
N LYS A 429 -13.19 9.24 -11.00
CA LYS A 429 -13.91 9.04 -12.26
C LYS A 429 -14.10 10.38 -12.99
N PRO A 430 -13.75 10.51 -14.28
CA PRO A 430 -14.27 11.63 -15.05
C PRO A 430 -15.80 11.50 -15.02
N VAL A 431 -16.46 12.63 -14.74
CA VAL A 431 -17.92 12.76 -14.85
C VAL A 431 -18.32 12.16 -16.19
N GLN A 432 -19.10 11.09 -16.15
CA GLN A 432 -19.77 10.54 -17.33
C GLN A 432 -20.68 11.66 -17.87
N ARG A 433 -20.21 12.41 -18.86
CA ARG A 433 -21.14 13.05 -19.79
C ARG A 433 -21.70 11.90 -20.61
N GLU A 434 -22.95 11.53 -20.34
CA GLU A 434 -23.73 10.71 -21.24
C GLU A 434 -23.68 11.36 -22.63
N VAL A 435 -22.94 10.74 -23.54
CA VAL A 435 -23.17 10.96 -24.96
C VAL A 435 -24.32 10.04 -25.31
N SER A 436 -25.53 10.58 -25.19
CA SER A 436 -26.76 9.92 -25.60
C SER A 436 -26.71 9.73 -27.11
N PHE A 437 -26.51 8.49 -27.56
CA PHE A 437 -26.86 8.13 -28.93
C PHE A 437 -28.38 8.09 -29.02
N PRO A 438 -29.02 8.81 -29.97
CA PRO A 438 -30.46 8.78 -30.10
C PRO A 438 -30.94 7.36 -30.42
N LYS A 439 -31.73 6.82 -29.50
CA LYS A 439 -32.50 5.59 -29.67
C LYS A 439 -33.58 5.85 -30.71
N SER A 440 -33.38 5.41 -31.94
CA SER A 440 -34.48 5.15 -32.86
C SER A 440 -34.16 3.94 -33.75
N MET A 441 -34.51 2.75 -33.28
CA MET A 441 -34.89 1.67 -34.17
C MET A 441 -36.24 1.14 -33.69
N THR A 442 -37.28 1.70 -34.27
CA THR A 442 -38.64 1.17 -34.22
C THR A 442 -38.59 -0.19 -34.91
N ALA A 443 -38.89 -1.25 -34.18
CA ALA A 443 -39.06 -2.57 -34.75
C ALA A 443 -40.32 -2.57 -35.63
N THR A 444 -40.15 -2.70 -36.94
CA THR A 444 -41.21 -3.15 -37.85
C THR A 444 -40.87 -4.57 -38.30
N SER A 445 -41.73 -5.50 -37.91
CA SER A 445 -41.73 -6.87 -38.39
C SER A 445 -41.97 -6.91 -39.89
N SER A 446 -41.05 -7.50 -40.66
CA SER A 446 -41.44 -8.20 -41.89
C SER A 446 -40.45 -9.33 -42.18
N THR A 447 -41.04 -10.49 -42.43
CA THR A 447 -40.43 -11.75 -42.86
C THR A 447 -39.74 -11.61 -44.22
N ALA A 448 -38.46 -11.96 -44.33
CA ALA A 448 -37.89 -12.65 -45.49
C ALA A 448 -36.38 -12.95 -45.27
N SER A 449 -36.00 -14.15 -45.69
CA SER A 449 -34.64 -14.69 -45.80
C SER A 449 -33.64 -13.79 -46.53
N GLY A 450 -32.40 -13.72 -46.03
CA GLY A 450 -31.26 -13.21 -46.79
C GLY A 450 -30.03 -12.99 -45.91
N ASP A 451 -28.98 -13.77 -46.16
CA ASP A 451 -27.65 -13.65 -45.56
C ASP A 451 -27.08 -12.23 -45.68
N VAL A 452 -26.51 -11.71 -44.58
CA VAL A 452 -25.71 -10.48 -44.62
C VAL A 452 -24.26 -10.82 -44.31
N GLN A 453 -23.46 -10.90 -45.38
CA GLN A 453 -21.99 -10.88 -45.28
C GLN A 453 -21.51 -9.46 -44.94
N LEU A 454 -20.67 -9.35 -43.91
CA LEU A 454 -19.91 -8.12 -43.63
C LEU A 454 -18.71 -8.04 -44.57
N ALA A 455 -18.73 -7.08 -45.50
CA ALA A 455 -17.56 -6.72 -46.31
C ALA A 455 -16.66 -5.74 -45.54
N ILE A 456 -15.41 -6.13 -45.33
CA ILE A 456 -14.33 -5.28 -44.78
C ILE A 456 -13.75 -4.47 -45.94
N LYS A 457 -13.85 -3.13 -45.86
CA LYS A 457 -13.14 -2.21 -46.76
C LYS A 457 -11.77 -1.89 -46.16
N THR A 458 -10.72 -2.38 -46.81
CA THR A 458 -9.33 -1.97 -46.58
C THR A 458 -9.02 -0.74 -47.44
N GLU A 459 -8.63 0.37 -46.81
CA GLU A 459 -7.99 1.49 -47.51
C GLU A 459 -6.47 1.34 -47.38
N THR A 460 -5.82 1.02 -48.50
CA THR A 460 -4.37 1.12 -48.70
C THR A 460 -4.05 2.49 -49.29
N SER A 461 -3.14 3.22 -48.64
CA SER A 461 -2.53 4.43 -49.18
C SER A 461 -1.51 4.10 -50.28
N ALA A 462 -1.55 4.86 -51.37
CA ALA A 462 -0.42 5.03 -52.30
C ALA A 462 -0.58 6.35 -53.08
N ALA A 463 0.22 7.35 -52.70
CA ALA A 463 0.99 8.29 -53.54
C ALA A 463 1.47 9.45 -52.64
#